data_AF-A0A3N4VGS2-F1
#
_entry.id   AF-A0A3N4VGS2-F1
#
_cell.length_a   1.000
_cell.length_b   1.000
_cell.length_c   1.000
_cell.angle_alpha   90.00
_cell.angle_beta   90.00
_cell.angle_gamma   90.00
#
_symmetry.space_group_name_H-M   'P 1'
#
loop_
_entity.id
_entity.type
_entity.pdbx_description
1 polymer ?
#
loop_
_entity_poly.entity_id
_entity_poly.type
_entity_poly.pdbx_seq_one_letter_code
_entity_poly.pdbx_strand_id
1 'polypeptide(L)'
;MAGKTSGKATEGASSRATKTAAGKPAAPRAQAKRAAGAPASSASGSGAPVLLSGGNPQIPKGYGDAPVQAYIAAMPGWKREVGKRLDALIERSVPGVRKAVKWNSPFYGTEDDSWFLSFHCLAKYVKVTFFRGASLRPAPPVESKYPQVRYAHVPEDGAFDEAQFAGWVRQASRLPGERM
;
A
#
# COMPACT_ATOMS: atom_id res chain seq x y z
N MET A 1 -57.21 -23.47 -8.34
CA MET A 1 -56.80 -24.90 -8.26
C MET A 1 -55.69 -24.96 -7.23
N ALA A 2 -55.92 -25.52 -6.04
CA ALA A 2 -55.77 -26.96 -5.74
C ALA A 2 -54.33 -27.47 -5.98
N GLY A 3 -53.59 -28.04 -5.02
CA GLY A 3 -53.87 -28.28 -3.60
C GLY A 3 -53.36 -29.64 -3.11
N LYS A 4 -52.76 -29.66 -1.91
CA LYS A 4 -52.53 -30.83 -1.02
C LYS A 4 -51.71 -32.05 -1.52
N THR A 5 -50.50 -32.15 -0.96
CA THR A 5 -50.05 -33.22 -0.03
C THR A 5 -50.87 -34.52 0.11
N SER A 6 -50.19 -35.67 0.04
CA SER A 6 -50.29 -36.85 0.94
C SER A 6 -49.09 -37.78 0.62
N GLY A 7 -48.32 -38.30 1.58
CA GLY A 7 -48.63 -39.48 2.44
C GLY A 7 -47.81 -40.69 1.93
N LYS A 8 -47.39 -41.70 2.70
CA LYS A 8 -47.68 -42.07 4.09
C LYS A 8 -46.57 -43.03 4.60
N ALA A 9 -46.35 -42.99 5.91
CA ALA A 9 -45.41 -43.76 6.73
C ALA A 9 -45.75 -45.26 6.96
N THR A 10 -44.76 -46.02 7.49
CA THR A 10 -44.81 -47.14 8.49
C THR A 10 -43.35 -47.66 8.66
N GLU A 11 -42.70 -47.66 9.83
CA GLU A 11 -42.77 -48.63 10.97
C GLU A 11 -42.77 -50.11 10.50
N GLY A 12 -41.97 -51.08 10.96
CA GLY A 12 -41.07 -51.38 12.09
C GLY A 12 -40.67 -52.88 11.90
N ALA A 13 -39.98 -53.64 12.76
CA ALA A 13 -39.24 -53.43 14.01
C ALA A 13 -38.37 -54.70 14.28
N SER A 14 -37.33 -54.60 15.14
CA SER A 14 -36.73 -55.71 15.94
C SER A 14 -36.14 -56.97 15.24
N SER A 15 -35.19 -57.73 15.81
CA SER A 15 -34.22 -57.53 16.91
C SER A 15 -33.22 -58.71 16.88
N ARG A 16 -31.93 -58.52 17.18
CA ARG A 16 -31.20 -59.45 18.06
C ARG A 16 -29.95 -58.79 18.67
N ALA A 17 -29.73 -59.03 19.96
CA ALA A 17 -28.67 -58.41 20.76
C ALA A 17 -27.61 -59.42 21.23
N THR A 18 -26.40 -58.94 21.49
CA THR A 18 -25.52 -59.23 22.65
C THR A 18 -24.32 -58.27 22.60
N LYS A 19 -24.03 -57.43 23.62
CA LYS A 19 -23.12 -57.70 24.78
C LYS A 19 -21.74 -58.22 24.32
N THR A 20 -20.55 -57.68 24.68
CA THR A 20 -20.09 -56.59 25.59
C THR A 20 -18.57 -56.32 25.27
N ALA A 21 -17.78 -55.35 25.77
CA ALA A 21 -17.92 -54.27 26.77
C ALA A 21 -16.84 -53.14 26.59
N ALA A 22 -17.04 -52.03 27.31
CA ALA A 22 -16.05 -51.23 28.06
C ALA A 22 -14.88 -50.47 27.36
N GLY A 23 -14.98 -49.13 27.35
CA GLY A 23 -13.88 -48.19 27.08
C GLY A 23 -14.33 -46.72 27.21
N LYS A 24 -13.86 -46.02 28.25
CA LYS A 24 -14.28 -44.69 28.75
C LYS A 24 -14.40 -43.54 27.69
N PRO A 25 -15.21 -42.49 27.97
CA PRO A 25 -15.66 -41.53 26.95
C PRO A 25 -14.63 -40.47 26.58
N ALA A 26 -14.59 -40.11 25.29
CA ALA A 26 -13.94 -38.89 24.80
C ALA A 26 -14.96 -37.73 24.75
N ALA A 27 -14.75 -36.70 25.56
CA ALA A 27 -15.56 -35.48 25.57
C ALA A 27 -15.28 -34.60 24.33
N PRO A 28 -16.22 -33.72 23.92
CA PRO A 28 -16.10 -32.96 22.68
C PRO A 28 -15.00 -31.90 22.70
N ARG A 29 -14.46 -31.61 21.51
CA ARG A 29 -13.32 -30.71 21.28
C ARG A 29 -13.68 -29.25 21.56
N ALA A 30 -13.43 -28.80 22.78
CA ALA A 30 -13.58 -27.40 23.17
C ALA A 30 -12.49 -26.49 22.56
N GLN A 31 -12.89 -25.27 22.22
CA GLN A 31 -12.04 -24.26 21.57
C GLN A 31 -11.10 -23.58 22.58
N ALA A 32 -9.81 -23.96 22.57
CA ALA A 32 -8.81 -23.35 23.45
C ALA A 32 -8.29 -22.02 22.87
N LYS A 33 -8.61 -20.91 23.55
CA LYS A 33 -7.99 -19.61 23.31
C LYS A 33 -6.48 -19.69 23.60
N ARG A 34 -5.64 -19.14 22.73
CA ARG A 34 -4.26 -18.77 23.07
C ARG A 34 -4.04 -17.29 22.81
N ALA A 35 -3.95 -16.53 23.90
CA ALA A 35 -3.39 -15.19 23.92
C ALA A 35 -2.17 -15.21 24.85
N ALA A 36 -0.99 -14.98 24.29
CA ALA A 36 0.23 -14.52 24.96
C ALA A 36 1.22 -14.15 23.85
N GLY A 37 1.85 -12.98 23.94
CA GLY A 37 2.61 -12.41 22.83
C GLY A 37 3.88 -13.18 22.50
N ALA A 38 4.13 -13.38 21.21
CA ALA A 38 5.51 -13.48 20.74
C ALA A 38 6.15 -12.08 20.87
N PRO A 39 7.39 -11.95 21.37
CA PRO A 39 8.03 -10.65 21.48
C PRO A 39 8.20 -10.05 20.09
N ALA A 40 7.81 -8.79 19.92
CA ALA A 40 8.28 -8.01 18.78
C ALA A 40 9.81 -7.95 18.88
N SER A 41 10.53 -8.49 17.89
CA SER A 41 11.99 -8.50 17.88
C SER A 41 12.50 -7.07 18.02
N SER A 42 13.02 -6.76 19.21
CA SER A 42 13.54 -5.45 19.56
C SER A 42 14.69 -5.09 18.64
N ALA A 43 14.65 -3.87 18.09
CA ALA A 43 15.66 -3.36 17.19
C ALA A 43 17.07 -3.44 17.81
N SER A 44 18.05 -3.83 17.01
CA SER A 44 19.46 -3.57 17.26
C SER A 44 20.14 -3.26 15.93
N GLY A 45 20.63 -2.02 15.76
CA GLY A 45 21.23 -1.55 14.51
C GLY A 45 20.83 -0.13 14.10
N SER A 46 21.01 0.85 14.99
CA SER A 46 20.64 2.28 14.81
C SER A 46 19.13 2.55 14.64
N GLY A 47 18.67 3.75 15.04
CA GLY A 47 17.24 4.13 14.96
C GLY A 47 16.73 4.44 13.55
N ALA A 48 17.43 4.02 12.50
CA ALA A 48 17.09 4.28 11.11
C ALA A 48 16.25 3.14 10.51
N PRO A 49 15.27 3.43 9.64
CA PRO A 49 14.50 2.40 8.93
C PRO A 49 15.37 1.51 8.02
N VAL A 50 14.94 0.26 7.84
CA VAL A 50 15.54 -0.68 6.87
C VAL A 50 15.44 -0.10 5.45
N LEU A 51 16.50 -0.27 4.65
CA LEU A 51 16.50 0.09 3.23
C LEU A 51 16.32 -1.16 2.36
N LEU A 52 15.35 -1.09 1.45
CA LEU A 52 15.09 -2.12 0.44
C LEU A 52 16.05 -1.96 -0.76
N SER A 53 15.93 -2.86 -1.74
CA SER A 53 16.68 -2.80 -2.99
C SER A 53 16.60 -1.41 -3.64
N GLY A 54 17.74 -0.91 -4.15
CA GLY A 54 17.83 0.46 -4.68
C GLY A 54 17.94 1.57 -3.63
N GLY A 55 17.93 1.23 -2.34
CA GLY A 55 18.01 2.20 -1.23
C GLY A 55 16.66 2.80 -0.84
N ASN A 56 15.56 2.08 -1.10
CA ASN A 56 14.20 2.57 -0.81
C ASN A 56 13.81 2.36 0.66
N PRO A 57 13.53 3.42 1.45
CA PRO A 57 13.14 3.29 2.85
C PRO A 57 11.91 2.41 3.06
N GLN A 58 12.02 1.45 3.97
CA GLN A 58 10.91 0.63 4.44
C GLN A 58 10.16 1.38 5.54
N ILE A 59 9.11 2.10 5.17
CA ILE A 59 8.26 2.87 6.07
C ILE A 59 6.87 2.23 6.11
N PRO A 60 6.29 1.96 7.30
CA PRO A 60 4.93 1.43 7.43
C PRO A 60 3.89 2.27 6.69
N LYS A 61 2.76 1.65 6.29
CA LYS A 61 1.64 2.39 5.70
C LYS A 61 1.15 3.44 6.71
N GLY A 62 1.04 4.69 6.26
CA GLY A 62 0.54 5.80 7.07
C GLY A 62 -0.03 6.91 6.19
N TYR A 63 -0.92 7.72 6.75
CA TYR A 63 -1.53 8.87 6.08
C TYR A 63 -1.07 10.17 6.75
N GLY A 64 -1.13 11.27 6.01
CA GLY A 64 -0.64 12.58 6.44
C GLY A 64 0.86 12.79 6.16
N ASP A 65 1.38 13.90 6.68
CA ASP A 65 2.75 14.36 6.41
C ASP A 65 3.83 13.56 7.15
N ALA A 66 3.64 13.28 8.44
CA ALA A 66 4.60 12.57 9.29
C ALA A 66 5.22 11.29 8.66
N PRO A 67 4.45 10.34 8.06
CA PRO A 67 5.06 9.17 7.41
C PRO A 67 5.87 9.53 6.15
N VAL A 68 5.49 10.57 5.42
CA VAL A 68 6.25 11.06 4.24
C VAL A 68 7.55 11.74 4.69
N GLN A 69 7.53 12.55 5.75
CA GLN A 69 8.76 13.12 6.31
C GLN A 69 9.69 12.04 6.87
N ALA A 70 9.14 11.01 7.53
CA ALA A 70 9.92 9.86 7.98
C ALA A 70 10.57 9.11 6.81
N TYR A 71 9.87 8.95 5.68
CA TYR A 71 10.43 8.41 4.45
C TYR A 71 11.57 9.29 3.91
N ILE A 72 11.34 10.61 3.76
CA ILE A 72 12.34 11.55 3.23
C ILE A 72 13.58 11.60 4.13
N ALA A 73 13.41 11.60 5.45
CA ALA A 73 14.50 11.57 6.42
C ALA A 73 15.37 10.30 6.30
N ALA A 74 14.76 9.17 5.92
CA ALA A 74 15.43 7.88 5.74
C ALA A 74 15.99 7.64 4.32
N MET A 75 15.70 8.49 3.33
CA MET A 75 16.27 8.37 1.99
C MET A 75 17.82 8.49 2.06
N PRO A 76 18.59 7.59 1.43
CA PRO A 76 20.04 7.56 1.60
C PRO A 76 20.77 8.58 0.72
N GLY A 77 21.74 9.30 1.31
CA GLY A 77 22.65 10.20 0.61
C GLY A 77 21.92 11.33 -0.13
N TRP A 78 22.35 11.61 -1.37
CA TRP A 78 21.78 12.63 -2.25
C TRP A 78 20.26 12.53 -2.44
N LYS A 79 19.70 11.31 -2.33
CA LYS A 79 18.26 11.06 -2.51
C LYS A 79 17.41 11.81 -1.49
N ARG A 80 17.93 12.07 -0.28
CA ARG A 80 17.24 12.85 0.75
C ARG A 80 16.98 14.29 0.32
N GLU A 81 17.96 14.93 -0.32
CA GLU A 81 17.81 16.32 -0.76
C GLU A 81 16.84 16.42 -1.95
N VAL A 82 16.90 15.45 -2.86
CA VAL A 82 15.88 15.29 -3.91
C VAL A 82 14.49 15.09 -3.31
N GLY A 83 14.35 14.23 -2.29
CA GLY A 83 13.09 14.00 -1.57
C GLY A 83 12.48 15.27 -0.98
N LYS A 84 13.29 16.08 -0.27
CA LYS A 84 12.86 17.38 0.26
C LYS A 84 12.42 18.35 -0.84
N ARG A 85 13.22 18.49 -1.91
CA ARG A 85 12.92 19.40 -3.03
C ARG A 85 11.62 19.01 -3.74
N LEU A 86 11.41 17.72 -3.99
CA LEU A 86 10.17 17.20 -4.56
C LEU A 86 8.97 17.50 -3.66
N ASP A 87 9.03 17.13 -2.37
CA ASP A 87 7.94 17.33 -1.41
C ASP A 87 7.55 18.81 -1.29
N ALA A 88 8.53 19.69 -1.06
CA ALA A 88 8.30 21.12 -0.92
C ALA A 88 7.78 21.77 -2.23
N LEU A 89 8.19 21.27 -3.41
CA LEU A 89 7.62 21.71 -4.69
C LEU A 89 6.17 21.25 -4.86
N ILE A 90 5.82 20.05 -4.38
CA ILE A 90 4.45 19.52 -4.45
C ILE A 90 3.54 20.34 -3.54
N GLU A 91 3.92 20.57 -2.28
CA GLU A 91 3.16 21.40 -1.34
C GLU A 91 2.93 22.83 -1.84
N ARG A 92 3.99 23.49 -2.35
CA ARG A 92 3.85 24.84 -2.94
C ARG A 92 2.96 24.86 -4.18
N SER A 93 2.90 23.77 -4.93
CA SER A 93 2.08 23.66 -6.15
C SER A 93 0.62 23.30 -5.86
N VAL A 94 0.35 22.62 -4.74
CA VAL A 94 -0.98 22.16 -4.32
C VAL A 94 -1.10 22.35 -2.79
N PRO A 95 -1.48 23.55 -2.32
CA PRO A 95 -1.75 23.79 -0.91
C PRO A 95 -2.82 22.82 -0.39
N GLY A 96 -2.55 22.15 0.74
CA GLY A 96 -3.45 21.13 1.30
C GLY A 96 -3.40 19.76 0.63
N VAL A 97 -2.37 19.46 -0.17
CA VAL A 97 -2.14 18.14 -0.79
C VAL A 97 -2.26 17.00 0.23
N ARG A 98 -3.01 15.95 -0.14
CA ARG A 98 -3.11 14.72 0.65
C ARG A 98 -1.82 13.93 0.50
N LYS A 99 -1.22 13.51 1.61
CA LYS A 99 0.02 12.74 1.68
C LYS A 99 -0.25 11.35 2.30
N ALA A 100 0.48 10.35 1.83
CA ALA A 100 0.54 9.03 2.47
C ALA A 100 1.86 8.32 2.12
N VAL A 101 2.22 7.32 2.93
CA VAL A 101 3.13 6.24 2.51
C VAL A 101 2.29 4.98 2.32
N LYS A 102 2.41 4.35 1.14
CA LYS A 102 1.74 3.09 0.79
C LYS A 102 2.77 2.22 0.06
N TRP A 103 2.83 0.92 0.38
CA TRP A 103 3.80 -0.02 -0.21
C TRP A 103 5.26 0.50 -0.25
N ASN A 104 5.72 1.12 0.85
CA ASN A 104 7.05 1.74 0.97
C ASN A 104 7.34 2.84 -0.08
N SER A 105 6.34 3.58 -0.55
CA SER A 105 6.52 4.73 -1.44
C SER A 105 5.62 5.89 -0.98
N PRO A 106 6.07 7.16 -1.03
CA PRO A 106 5.20 8.32 -0.84
C PRO A 106 4.18 8.48 -1.96
N PHE A 107 2.97 8.90 -1.61
CA PHE A 107 1.85 9.20 -2.51
C PHE A 107 1.29 10.59 -2.20
N TYR A 108 0.88 11.29 -3.26
CA TYR A 108 0.33 12.64 -3.22
C TYR A 108 -0.98 12.70 -4.01
N GLY A 109 -1.99 13.32 -3.41
CA GLY A 109 -3.37 13.31 -3.88
C GLY A 109 -4.11 14.61 -3.56
N THR A 110 -5.32 14.76 -4.09
CA THR A 110 -6.23 15.88 -3.76
C THR A 110 -7.35 15.45 -2.81
N GLU A 111 -7.71 14.17 -2.84
CA GLU A 111 -8.77 13.54 -2.05
C GLU A 111 -8.22 12.30 -1.35
N ASP A 112 -8.92 11.83 -0.32
CA ASP A 112 -8.49 10.65 0.42
C ASP A 112 -8.58 9.38 -0.46
N ASP A 113 -7.51 8.58 -0.45
CA ASP A 113 -7.30 7.41 -1.32
C ASP A 113 -7.38 7.68 -2.85
N SER A 114 -7.19 8.93 -3.30
CA SER A 114 -7.12 9.33 -4.71
C SER A 114 -5.80 10.05 -5.03
N TRP A 115 -4.91 9.41 -5.80
CA TRP A 115 -3.51 9.81 -5.92
C TRP A 115 -3.12 10.22 -7.34
N PHE A 116 -2.41 11.33 -7.52
CA PHE A 116 -1.94 11.79 -8.83
C PHE A 116 -0.43 11.59 -9.04
N LEU A 117 0.36 11.52 -7.94
CA LEU A 117 1.81 11.37 -7.96
C LEU A 117 2.30 10.38 -6.90
N SER A 118 3.34 9.62 -7.22
CA SER A 118 4.14 8.85 -6.24
C SER A 118 5.63 8.90 -6.60
N PHE A 119 6.53 8.64 -5.66
CA PHE A 119 7.95 8.44 -5.99
C PHE A 119 8.61 7.29 -5.22
N HIS A 120 9.69 6.74 -5.78
CA HIS A 120 10.40 5.56 -5.28
C HIS A 120 11.91 5.70 -5.48
N CYS A 121 12.71 5.26 -4.51
CA CYS A 121 14.18 5.30 -4.67
C CYS A 121 14.67 4.09 -5.45
N LEU A 122 15.38 4.32 -6.56
CA LEU A 122 16.16 3.28 -7.22
C LEU A 122 17.65 3.63 -7.14
N ALA A 123 18.52 2.66 -7.35
CA ALA A 123 19.96 2.81 -7.08
C ALA A 123 20.57 4.09 -7.69
N LYS A 124 20.21 4.38 -8.95
CA LYS A 124 20.77 5.47 -9.77
C LYS A 124 19.87 6.69 -10.00
N TYR A 125 18.60 6.64 -9.60
CA TYR A 125 17.66 7.74 -9.76
C TYR A 125 16.50 7.64 -8.76
N VAL A 126 15.91 8.77 -8.39
CA VAL A 126 14.57 8.78 -7.77
C VAL A 126 13.56 8.76 -8.91
N LYS A 127 12.70 7.73 -8.94
CA LYS A 127 11.64 7.61 -9.95
C LYS A 127 10.38 8.30 -9.45
N VAL A 128 10.02 9.41 -10.08
CA VAL A 128 8.72 10.05 -9.87
C VAL A 128 7.72 9.51 -10.90
N THR A 129 6.53 9.17 -10.44
CA THR A 129 5.44 8.56 -11.20
C THR A 129 4.25 9.52 -11.23
N PHE A 130 3.76 9.83 -12.43
CA PHE A 130 2.51 10.56 -12.63
C PHE A 130 1.46 9.58 -13.19
N PHE A 131 0.39 9.30 -12.43
CA PHE A 131 -0.59 8.26 -12.81
C PHE A 131 -1.39 8.61 -14.07
N ARG A 132 -1.59 9.92 -14.32
CA ARG A 132 -2.16 10.48 -15.58
C ARG A 132 -1.10 11.22 -16.39
N GLY A 133 0.15 10.77 -16.32
CA GLY A 133 1.31 11.40 -16.97
C GLY A 133 1.17 11.65 -18.48
N ALA A 134 0.45 10.79 -19.22
CA ALA A 134 0.23 10.95 -20.65
C ALA A 134 -0.66 12.16 -21.02
N SER A 135 -1.48 12.63 -20.07
CA SER A 135 -2.35 13.81 -20.23
C SER A 135 -1.61 15.13 -19.97
N LEU A 136 -0.40 15.10 -19.39
CA LEU A 136 0.38 16.29 -19.06
C LEU A 136 1.05 16.90 -20.30
N ARG A 137 1.31 18.21 -20.26
CA ARG A 137 1.93 18.96 -21.36
C ARG A 137 3.13 19.80 -20.85
N PRO A 138 4.35 19.59 -21.40
CA PRO A 138 4.76 18.37 -22.13
C PRO A 138 4.54 17.12 -21.26
N ALA A 139 4.53 15.92 -21.84
CA ALA A 139 4.45 14.69 -21.05
C ALA A 139 5.81 14.42 -20.36
N PRO A 140 5.86 13.84 -19.15
CA PRO A 140 7.10 13.33 -18.58
C PRO A 140 7.75 12.29 -19.52
N PRO A 141 9.09 12.31 -19.67
CA PRO A 141 9.74 11.74 -20.84
C PRO A 141 9.80 10.20 -20.85
N VAL A 142 9.66 9.54 -19.71
CA VAL A 142 9.82 8.09 -19.61
C VAL A 142 8.44 7.40 -19.67
N GLU A 143 8.29 6.47 -20.61
CA GLU A 143 7.07 5.70 -20.78
C GLU A 143 6.86 4.63 -19.69
N SER A 144 5.63 4.13 -19.59
CA SER A 144 5.24 3.01 -18.74
C SER A 144 4.55 1.94 -19.57
N LYS A 145 4.57 0.69 -19.08
CA LYS A 145 3.71 -0.38 -19.60
C LYS A 145 2.21 -0.06 -19.47
N TYR A 146 1.84 0.88 -18.61
CA TYR A 146 0.47 1.39 -18.47
C TYR A 146 0.33 2.67 -19.30
N PRO A 147 -0.52 2.73 -20.35
CA PRO A 147 -0.53 3.83 -21.33
C PRO A 147 -0.72 5.24 -20.75
N GLN A 148 -1.42 5.36 -19.62
CA GLN A 148 -1.70 6.65 -18.96
C GLN A 148 -0.54 7.14 -18.08
N VAL A 149 0.34 6.25 -17.65
CA VAL A 149 1.40 6.53 -16.66
C VAL A 149 2.66 6.99 -17.37
N ARG A 150 3.30 8.04 -16.86
CA ARG A 150 4.65 8.47 -17.26
C ARG A 150 5.53 8.65 -16.04
N TYR A 151 6.83 8.52 -16.23
CA TYR A 151 7.83 8.78 -15.19
C TYR A 151 8.72 9.97 -15.53
N ALA A 152 9.19 10.62 -14.47
CA ALA A 152 10.36 11.49 -14.51
C ALA A 152 11.42 10.87 -13.59
N HIS A 153 12.66 10.77 -14.05
CA HIS A 153 13.77 10.25 -13.26
C HIS A 153 14.63 11.43 -12.82
N VAL A 154 14.84 11.59 -11.51
CA VAL A 154 15.81 12.54 -10.97
C VAL A 154 17.14 11.81 -10.74
N PRO A 155 18.20 12.11 -11.50
CA PRO A 155 19.50 11.46 -11.38
C PRO A 155 20.26 11.84 -10.10
N GLU A 156 21.44 11.23 -9.94
CA GLU A 156 22.29 11.27 -8.73
C GLU A 156 22.88 12.66 -8.41
N ASP A 157 23.02 13.53 -9.40
CA ASP A 157 23.36 14.95 -9.24
C ASP A 157 22.18 15.83 -8.73
N GLY A 158 20.98 15.26 -8.65
CA GLY A 158 19.76 15.97 -8.26
C GLY A 158 19.27 16.99 -9.30
N ALA A 159 19.74 16.93 -10.55
CA ALA A 159 19.35 17.84 -11.61
C ALA A 159 17.95 17.51 -12.16
N PHE A 160 17.02 18.46 -12.02
CA PHE A 160 15.73 18.44 -12.70
C PHE A 160 15.19 19.87 -12.81
N ASP A 161 14.38 20.13 -13.84
CA ASP A 161 13.69 21.41 -14.01
C ASP A 161 12.53 21.52 -12.99
N GLU A 162 12.72 22.34 -11.96
CA GLU A 162 11.72 22.58 -10.91
C GLU A 162 10.46 23.29 -11.44
N ALA A 163 10.59 24.17 -12.45
CA ALA A 163 9.47 24.91 -13.01
C ALA A 163 8.58 23.97 -13.85
N GLN A 164 9.20 23.12 -14.66
CA GLN A 164 8.51 22.04 -15.39
C GLN A 164 7.89 21.01 -14.44
N PHE A 165 8.61 20.61 -13.38
CA PHE A 165 8.08 19.69 -12.38
C PHE A 165 6.85 20.26 -11.67
N ALA A 166 6.91 21.51 -11.20
CA ALA A 166 5.78 22.20 -10.59
C ALA A 166 4.62 22.38 -11.61
N GLY A 167 4.94 22.58 -12.89
CA GLY A 167 3.98 22.58 -14.00
C GLY A 167 3.25 21.24 -14.17
N TRP A 168 3.96 20.10 -14.03
CA TRP A 168 3.35 18.77 -14.04
C TRP A 168 2.49 18.52 -12.81
N VAL A 169 2.94 18.90 -11.62
CA VAL A 169 2.17 18.74 -10.38
C VAL A 169 0.83 19.50 -10.46
N ARG A 170 0.84 20.77 -10.90
CA ARG A 170 -0.38 21.58 -11.07
C ARG A 170 -1.34 21.06 -12.14
N GLN A 171 -0.84 20.34 -13.14
CA GLN A 171 -1.67 19.69 -14.14
C GLN A 171 -2.25 18.39 -13.60
N ALA A 172 -1.42 17.56 -12.97
CA ALA A 172 -1.82 16.26 -12.42
C ALA A 172 -2.87 16.38 -11.31
N SER A 173 -2.80 17.42 -10.48
CA SER A 173 -3.80 17.69 -9.42
C SER A 173 -5.18 18.14 -9.93
N ARG A 174 -5.34 18.37 -11.25
CA ARG A 174 -6.61 18.71 -11.90
C ARG A 174 -7.23 17.54 -12.68
N LEU A 175 -6.54 16.40 -12.70
CA LEU A 175 -6.98 15.19 -13.37
C LEU A 175 -7.53 14.20 -12.35
N PRO A 176 -8.42 13.28 -12.74
CA PRO A 176 -8.86 12.20 -11.85
C PRO A 176 -7.66 11.40 -11.34
N GLY A 177 -7.51 11.36 -10.01
CA GLY A 177 -6.51 10.56 -9.33
C GLY A 177 -6.75 9.06 -9.52
N GLU A 178 -5.72 8.27 -9.27
CA GLU A 178 -5.80 6.82 -9.27
C GLU A 178 -6.22 6.32 -7.88
N ARG A 179 -7.24 5.47 -7.83
CA ARG A 179 -7.75 4.90 -6.59
C ARG A 179 -6.96 3.67 -6.20
N MET A 180 -6.38 3.69 -5.00
CA MET A 180 -5.47 2.68 -4.45
C MET A 180 -5.59 2.63 -2.94
#